data_AF-A0AAP2GWK6-F1
#
_entry.id   AF-A0AAP2GWK6-F1
#
_cell.length_a   1.000
_cell.length_b   1.000
_cell.length_c   1.000
_cell.angle_alpha   90.00
_cell.angle_beta   90.00
_cell.angle_gamma   90.00
#
_symmetry.space_group_name_H-M   'P 1'
#
loop_
_entity.id
_entity.type
_entity.pdbx_description
1 polymer ?
#
loop_
_entity_poly.entity_id
_entity_poly.type
_entity_poly.pdbx_seq_one_letter_code
_entity_poly.pdbx_strand_id
1 'polypeptide(L)'
;MRQSAAAQAVALKCVLRNRTLLTTTHFEDAGVQPGKTYEYAIASVDAFGAESTFSPFARVAATVLVRVVSTCTVRKVTAGVEVTWEPSFTTGAATVTIYRKKAGEVSYQKTASVARQATSYVDKTTQKGTLY
;
A
#
# COMPACT_ATOMS: atom_id res chain seq x y z
N MET A 1 34.21 25.22 13.22
CA MET A 1 33.98 23.84 12.72
C MET A 1 32.77 23.87 11.78
N ARG A 2 32.99 23.86 10.47
CA ARG A 2 31.91 23.72 9.48
C ARG A 2 32.00 22.30 8.94
N GLN A 3 31.10 21.42 9.36
CA GLN A 3 30.92 20.15 8.66
C GLN A 3 30.36 20.49 7.28
N SER A 4 31.16 20.28 6.24
CA SER A 4 30.77 20.46 4.84
C SER A 4 29.76 19.38 4.46
N ALA A 5 28.70 19.77 3.75
CA ALA A 5 27.63 18.91 3.23
C ALA A 5 28.13 17.73 2.36
N ALA A 6 29.40 17.75 1.94
CA ALA A 6 30.05 16.63 1.27
C ALA A 6 30.18 15.36 2.16
N ALA A 7 30.13 15.49 3.49
CA ALA A 7 30.23 14.36 4.40
C ALA A 7 28.91 13.57 4.60
N GLN A 8 27.78 14.08 4.11
CA GLN A 8 26.46 13.46 4.30
C GLN A 8 25.93 12.70 3.08
N ALA A 9 26.68 12.67 1.98
CA ALA A 9 26.32 11.95 0.75
C ALA A 9 26.75 10.46 0.74
N VAL A 10 27.15 9.87 1.88
CA VAL A 10 27.72 8.50 1.93
C VAL A 10 26.71 7.40 2.29
N ALA A 11 25.44 7.70 2.59
CA ALA A 11 24.48 6.64 2.99
C ALA A 11 23.17 6.55 2.20
N LEU A 12 22.87 7.46 1.28
CA LEU A 12 21.63 7.42 0.50
C LEU A 12 21.98 7.35 -0.98
N LYS A 13 21.72 6.19 -1.60
CA LYS A 13 21.74 6.03 -3.07
C LYS A 13 20.64 6.94 -3.65
N CYS A 14 20.96 8.20 -3.90
CA CYS A 14 20.09 9.10 -4.64
C CYS A 14 20.08 8.62 -6.09
N VAL A 15 18.92 8.16 -6.57
CA VAL A 15 18.75 7.74 -7.96
C VAL A 15 18.09 8.88 -8.71
N LEU A 16 18.73 9.38 -9.77
CA LEU A 16 18.14 10.39 -10.65
C LEU A 16 16.86 9.83 -11.27
N ARG A 17 15.71 10.49 -11.03
CA ARG A 17 14.40 10.02 -11.50
C ARG A 17 14.01 10.59 -12.88
N ASN A 18 14.48 11.79 -13.22
CA ASN A 18 14.30 12.40 -14.54
C ASN A 18 15.52 12.11 -15.43
N ARG A 19 15.29 11.60 -16.65
CA ARG A 19 16.38 11.29 -17.61
C ARG A 19 16.78 12.48 -18.48
N THR A 20 16.03 13.58 -18.38
CA THR A 20 16.25 14.82 -19.12
C THR A 20 16.07 16.00 -18.17
N LEU A 21 16.74 17.11 -18.48
CA LEU A 21 16.54 18.36 -17.77
C LEU A 21 15.07 18.79 -17.91
N LEU A 22 14.47 19.13 -16.77
CA LEU A 22 13.11 19.66 -16.74
C LEU A 22 13.20 21.17 -16.95
N THR A 23 12.38 21.69 -17.85
CA THR A 23 12.21 23.13 -18.06
C THR A 23 11.01 23.69 -17.30
N THR A 24 10.25 22.81 -16.64
CA THR A 24 9.09 23.13 -15.81
C THR A 24 9.44 23.00 -14.34
N THR A 25 8.69 23.71 -13.49
CA THR A 25 8.85 23.68 -12.02
C THR A 25 8.11 22.51 -11.35
N HIS A 26 7.80 21.45 -12.10
CA HIS A 26 7.11 20.27 -11.58
C HIS A 26 7.71 18.98 -12.16
N PHE A 27 7.69 17.92 -11.34
CA PHE A 27 8.05 16.57 -11.74
C PHE A 27 7.01 15.59 -11.20
N GLU A 28 6.52 14.69 -12.06
CA GLU A 28 5.61 13.62 -11.66
C GLU A 28 6.36 12.29 -11.63
N ASP A 29 6.49 11.69 -10.45
CA ASP A 29 7.05 10.34 -10.31
C ASP A 29 5.97 9.27 -10.50
N ALA A 30 5.80 8.81 -11.74
CA ALA A 30 4.86 7.75 -12.10
C ALA A 30 5.27 6.35 -11.57
N GLY A 31 6.48 6.19 -11.01
CA GLY A 31 6.98 4.93 -10.47
C GLY A 31 6.75 4.77 -8.96
N VAL A 32 6.06 5.70 -8.32
CA VAL A 32 5.73 5.64 -6.89
C VAL A 32 4.85 4.44 -6.60
N GLN A 33 5.34 3.57 -5.72
CA GLN A 33 4.59 2.43 -5.20
C GLN A 33 3.91 2.79 -3.86
N PRO A 34 2.64 2.41 -3.65
CA PRO A 34 1.95 2.60 -2.39
C PRO A 34 2.68 1.94 -1.22
N GLY A 35 2.62 2.56 -0.05
CA GLY A 35 3.19 2.04 1.21
C GLY A 35 4.69 2.26 1.36
N LYS A 36 5.32 2.99 0.43
CA LYS A 36 6.72 3.37 0.50
C LYS A 36 6.87 4.85 0.84
N THR A 37 7.94 5.17 1.57
CA THR A 37 8.36 6.54 1.82
C THR A 37 9.43 6.92 0.81
N TYR A 38 9.28 8.09 0.22
CA TYR A 38 10.22 8.65 -0.75
C TYR A 38 10.78 9.96 -0.23
N GLU A 39 12.04 10.21 -0.58
CA GLU A 39 12.73 11.47 -0.33
C GLU A 39 13.15 12.04 -1.68
N TYR A 40 12.84 13.31 -1.91
CA TYR A 40 13.22 14.02 -3.12
C TYR A 40 14.09 15.22 -2.76
N ALA A 41 15.12 15.44 -3.57
CA ALA A 41 15.91 16.65 -3.58
C ALA A 41 16.08 17.11 -5.03
N ILE A 42 16.30 18.41 -5.21
CA ILE A 42 16.44 19.04 -6.52
C ILE A 42 17.83 19.65 -6.62
N ALA A 43 18.47 19.49 -7.78
CA ALA A 43 19.66 20.22 -8.17
C ALA A 43 19.39 20.88 -9.53
N SER A 44 19.98 22.05 -9.75
CA SER A 44 19.94 22.75 -11.04
C SER A 44 21.21 22.45 -11.84
N VAL A 45 21.10 22.46 -13.16
CA VAL A 45 22.25 22.32 -14.06
C VAL A 45 22.39 23.60 -14.89
N ASP A 46 23.61 24.11 -15.03
CA ASP A 46 23.89 25.30 -15.82
C ASP A 46 24.03 24.99 -17.34
N ALA A 47 24.28 26.02 -18.15
CA ALA A 47 24.43 25.89 -19.60
C ALA A 47 25.63 25.04 -20.04
N PHE A 48 26.59 24.80 -19.14
CA PHE A 48 27.79 23.99 -19.39
C PHE A 48 27.68 22.57 -18.83
N GLY A 49 26.52 22.22 -18.24
CA GLY A 49 26.28 20.91 -17.66
C GLY A 49 26.78 20.75 -16.22
N ALA A 50 27.18 21.84 -15.54
CA ALA A 50 27.58 21.78 -14.14
C ALA A 50 26.36 21.74 -13.22
N GLU A 51 26.32 20.76 -12.30
CA GLU A 51 25.23 20.55 -11.34
C GLU A 51 25.48 21.29 -10.02
N SER A 52 24.42 21.86 -9.44
CA SER A 52 24.47 22.51 -8.13
C SER A 52 24.49 21.51 -6.97
N THR A 53 24.70 21.99 -5.75
CA THR A 53 24.36 21.22 -4.55
C THR A 53 22.86 20.93 -4.51
N PHE A 54 22.48 19.81 -3.90
CA PHE A 54 21.08 19.46 -3.66
C PHE A 54 20.36 20.43 -2.72
N SER A 55 19.06 20.62 -2.96
CA SER A 55 18.13 21.22 -2.01
C SER A 55 18.02 20.37 -0.73
N PRO A 56 17.45 20.93 0.36
CA PRO A 56 16.97 20.10 1.47
C PRO A 56 16.02 19.02 0.97
N PHE A 57 16.04 17.85 1.63
CA PHE A 57 15.16 16.74 1.29
C PHE A 57 13.71 17.05 1.68
N ALA A 58 12.80 16.79 0.75
CA ALA A 58 11.37 16.71 1.00
C ALA A 58 10.97 15.22 1.12
N ARG A 59 10.31 14.85 2.22
CA ARG A 59 9.87 13.49 2.48
C ARG A 59 8.37 13.36 2.30
N VAL A 60 7.93 12.33 1.57
CA VAL A 60 6.51 12.00 1.39
C VAL A 60 6.27 10.51 1.53
N ALA A 61 5.22 10.14 2.26
CA ALA A 61 4.75 8.77 2.33
C ALA A 61 3.68 8.55 1.25
N ALA A 62 3.89 7.56 0.38
CA ALA A 62 2.86 7.12 -0.56
C ALA A 62 1.80 6.35 0.22
N THR A 63 0.67 6.99 0.53
CA THR A 63 -0.40 6.39 1.32
C THR A 63 -1.01 5.21 0.59
N VAL A 64 -1.24 4.11 1.31
CA VAL A 64 -2.00 2.98 0.81
C VAL A 64 -3.47 3.24 1.07
N LEU A 65 -4.26 3.40 0.00
CA LEU A 65 -5.71 3.44 0.12
C LEU A 65 -6.23 2.02 0.28
N VAL A 66 -6.68 1.67 1.49
CA VAL A 66 -7.42 0.42 1.70
C VAL A 66 -8.84 0.65 1.20
N ARG A 67 -9.23 -0.10 0.16
CA ARG A 67 -10.61 -0.06 -0.33
C ARG A 67 -11.50 -0.86 0.63
N VAL A 68 -12.66 -0.32 0.98
CA VAL A 68 -13.67 -1.07 1.72
C VAL A 68 -14.22 -2.18 0.81
N VAL A 69 -14.26 -3.41 1.32
CA VAL A 69 -14.96 -4.52 0.67
C VAL A 69 -16.46 -4.22 0.76
N SER A 70 -17.07 -3.76 -0.33
CA SER A 70 -18.48 -3.33 -0.33
C SER A 70 -19.46 -4.49 -0.49
N THR A 71 -19.00 -5.61 -1.05
CA THR A 71 -19.82 -6.81 -1.28
C THR A 71 -18.99 -8.07 -1.08
N CYS A 72 -19.61 -9.08 -0.47
CA CYS A 72 -19.13 -10.45 -0.48
C CYS A 72 -20.32 -11.36 -0.77
N THR A 73 -20.06 -12.55 -1.31
CA THR A 73 -21.09 -13.57 -1.48
C THR A 73 -20.79 -14.75 -0.56
N VAL A 74 -21.85 -15.37 -0.06
CA VAL A 74 -21.75 -16.53 0.83
C VAL A 74 -22.56 -17.68 0.23
N ARG A 75 -22.01 -18.89 0.28
CA ARG A 75 -22.73 -20.11 -0.09
C ARG A 75 -22.36 -21.28 0.79
N LYS A 76 -23.31 -22.19 0.96
CA LYS A 76 -23.06 -23.46 1.65
C LYS A 76 -22.29 -24.41 0.73
N VAL A 77 -21.27 -25.06 1.26
CA VAL A 77 -20.49 -26.12 0.60
C VAL A 77 -20.39 -27.33 1.52
N THR A 78 -19.95 -28.49 1.01
CA THR A 78 -19.84 -29.72 1.80
C THR A 78 -18.93 -29.56 3.02
N ALA A 79 -17.88 -28.74 2.89
CA ALA A 79 -16.90 -28.51 3.94
C ALA A 79 -17.25 -27.38 4.95
N GLY A 80 -18.36 -26.65 4.74
CA GLY A 80 -18.73 -25.49 5.58
C GLY A 80 -19.44 -24.38 4.81
N VAL A 81 -19.12 -23.12 5.13
CA VAL A 81 -19.62 -21.94 4.41
C VAL A 81 -18.48 -21.27 3.67
N GLU A 82 -18.62 -21.13 2.35
CA GLU A 82 -17.66 -20.41 1.52
C GLU A 82 -18.07 -18.95 1.40
N VAL A 83 -17.11 -18.06 1.66
CA VAL A 83 -17.21 -16.61 1.49
C VAL A 83 -16.31 -16.22 0.32
N THR A 84 -16.81 -15.44 -0.63
CA THR A 84 -16.03 -14.95 -1.76
C THR A 84 -16.19 -13.44 -1.94
N TRP A 85 -15.16 -12.79 -2.48
CA TRP A 85 -15.11 -11.34 -2.69
C TRP A 85 -14.25 -10.99 -3.91
N GLU A 86 -14.42 -9.77 -4.43
CA GLU A 86 -13.64 -9.29 -5.58
C GLU A 86 -12.20 -8.90 -5.16
N PRO A 87 -11.17 -9.30 -5.93
CA PRO A 87 -9.77 -8.93 -5.64
C PRO A 87 -9.53 -7.41 -5.63
N SER A 88 -10.32 -6.64 -6.38
CA SER A 88 -10.18 -5.18 -6.48
C SER A 88 -10.34 -4.48 -5.13
N PHE A 89 -11.10 -5.08 -4.20
CA PHE A 89 -11.31 -4.56 -2.84
C PHE A 89 -10.11 -4.74 -1.91
N THR A 90 -9.17 -5.63 -2.24
CA THR A 90 -8.00 -5.87 -1.41
C THR A 90 -6.79 -5.08 -1.89
N THR A 91 -6.98 -4.16 -2.85
CA THR A 91 -5.88 -3.32 -3.35
C THR A 91 -5.28 -2.49 -2.22
N GLY A 92 -3.98 -2.67 -1.99
CA GLY A 92 -3.28 -2.03 -0.87
C GLY A 92 -3.41 -2.72 0.50
N ALA A 93 -4.34 -3.67 0.68
CA ALA A 93 -4.43 -4.38 1.96
C ALA A 93 -3.24 -5.34 2.15
N ALA A 94 -2.72 -5.48 3.37
CA ALA A 94 -1.74 -6.54 3.66
C ALA A 94 -2.42 -7.93 3.76
N THR A 95 -3.62 -7.95 4.34
CA THR A 95 -4.42 -9.16 4.59
C THR A 95 -5.89 -8.83 4.46
N VAL A 96 -6.71 -9.85 4.16
CA VAL A 96 -8.17 -9.76 4.26
C VAL A 96 -8.60 -10.41 5.58
N THR A 97 -9.34 -9.68 6.40
CA THR A 97 -9.90 -10.23 7.65
C THR A 97 -11.38 -10.53 7.48
N ILE A 98 -11.75 -11.79 7.71
CA ILE A 98 -13.12 -12.27 7.61
C ILE A 98 -13.74 -12.23 9.00
N TYR A 99 -14.92 -11.65 9.08
CA TYR A 99 -15.71 -11.59 10.30
C TYR A 99 -17.05 -12.29 10.11
N ARG A 100 -17.57 -12.88 11.19
CA ARG A 100 -18.86 -13.57 11.24
C ARG A 100 -19.52 -13.25 12.57
N LYS A 101 -20.85 -13.13 12.59
CA LYS A 101 -21.65 -13.09 13.82
C LYS A 101 -22.67 -14.21 13.79
N LYS A 102 -23.30 -14.51 14.92
CA LYS A 102 -24.52 -15.32 14.93
C LYS A 102 -25.76 -14.45 14.70
N ALA A 103 -26.84 -15.06 14.24
CA ALA A 103 -28.15 -14.40 14.27
C ALA A 103 -28.49 -13.98 15.71
N GLY A 104 -28.90 -12.72 15.88
CA GLY A 104 -29.17 -12.13 17.19
C GLY A 104 -27.95 -11.54 17.91
N GLU A 105 -26.72 -11.76 17.44
CA GLU A 105 -25.54 -11.07 17.97
C GLU A 105 -25.41 -9.66 17.40
N VAL A 106 -24.98 -8.74 18.27
CA VAL A 106 -24.79 -7.32 17.96
C VAL A 106 -23.45 -7.06 17.27
N SER A 107 -22.42 -7.84 17.61
CA SER A 107 -21.05 -7.64 17.13
C SER A 107 -20.55 -8.79 16.27
N TYR A 108 -19.73 -8.45 15.29
CA TYR A 108 -19.00 -9.40 14.48
C TYR A 108 -17.75 -9.88 15.20
N GLN A 109 -17.47 -11.18 15.10
CA GLN A 109 -16.26 -11.81 15.63
C GLN A 109 -15.31 -12.14 14.50
N LYS A 110 -14.01 -11.91 14.72
CA LYS A 110 -12.97 -12.28 13.77
C LYS A 110 -12.96 -13.79 13.61
N THR A 111 -13.10 -14.26 12.37
CA THR A 111 -13.13 -15.69 12.04
C THR A 111 -11.81 -16.14 11.42
N ALA A 112 -11.24 -15.35 10.51
CA ALA A 112 -9.99 -15.68 9.86
C ALA A 112 -9.28 -14.43 9.31
N SER A 113 -7.99 -14.59 9.00
CA SER A 113 -7.24 -13.67 8.16
C SER A 113 -6.58 -14.48 7.04
N VAL A 114 -6.70 -14.00 5.80
CA VAL A 114 -6.11 -14.62 4.62
C VAL A 114 -5.20 -13.62 3.89
N ALA A 115 -4.34 -14.15 3.02
CA ALA A 115 -3.47 -13.32 2.19
C ALA A 115 -4.30 -12.37 1.31
N ARG A 116 -3.75 -11.18 1.02
CA ARG A 116 -4.40 -10.16 0.16
C ARG A 116 -4.90 -10.72 -1.18
N GLN A 117 -4.17 -11.66 -1.80
CA GLN A 117 -4.54 -12.21 -3.11
C GLN A 117 -5.66 -13.26 -3.04
N ALA A 118 -6.05 -13.72 -1.84
CA ALA A 118 -7.14 -14.66 -1.73
C ALA A 118 -8.45 -14.00 -2.17
N THR A 119 -9.28 -14.78 -2.85
CA THR A 119 -10.62 -14.38 -3.33
C THR A 119 -11.73 -15.18 -2.67
N SER A 120 -11.36 -16.17 -1.86
CA SER A 120 -12.30 -17.00 -1.11
C SER A 120 -11.73 -17.48 0.22
N TYR A 121 -12.63 -17.82 1.13
CA TYR A 121 -12.36 -18.46 2.41
C TYR A 121 -13.49 -19.44 2.73
N VAL A 122 -13.15 -20.66 3.19
CA VAL A 122 -14.14 -21.64 3.65
C VAL A 122 -14.12 -21.71 5.16
N ASP A 123 -15.19 -21.24 5.78
CA ASP A 123 -15.44 -21.35 7.21
C ASP A 123 -15.93 -22.76 7.57
N LYS A 124 -15.01 -23.56 8.10
CA LYS A 124 -15.28 -24.94 8.55
C LYS A 124 -15.83 -25.01 9.99
N THR A 125 -15.93 -23.87 10.68
CA THR A 125 -16.34 -23.81 12.10
C THR A 125 -17.84 -23.62 12.28
N THR A 126 -18.60 -23.53 11.19
CA THR A 126 -20.06 -23.35 11.21
C THR A 126 -20.76 -24.60 11.72
N GLN A 127 -21.74 -24.42 12.60
CA GLN A 127 -22.54 -25.51 13.16
C GLN A 127 -23.81 -25.75 12.35
N LYS A 128 -24.16 -27.02 12.14
CA LYS A 128 -25.37 -27.41 11.41
C LYS A 128 -26.61 -26.91 12.18
N GLY A 129 -27.51 -26.24 11.46
CA GLY A 129 -28.76 -25.71 12.04
C GLY A 129 -28.61 -24.35 12.74
N THR A 130 -27.40 -23.79 12.78
CA THR A 130 -27.16 -22.46 13.34
C THR A 130 -27.20 -21.39 12.25
N LEU A 131 -27.92 -20.30 12.52
CA LEU A 131 -27.95 -19.13 11.66
C LEU A 131 -26.86 -18.15 12.09
N TYR A 132 -26.11 -17.65 11.10
CA TYR A 132 -25.00 -16.73 11.26
C TYR A 132 -25.29 -15.43 10.52
#